data_AF-A0A3R6SM97-F1
#
_entry.id   AF-A0A3R6SM97-F1
#
_cell.length_a   1.000
_cell.length_b   1.000
_cell.length_c   1.000
_cell.angle_alpha   90.00
_cell.angle_beta   90.00
_cell.angle_gamma   90.00
#
_symmetry.space_group_name_H-M   'P 1'
#
loop_
_entity.id
_entity.type
_entity.pdbx_description
1 polymer ?
#
loop_
_entity_poly.entity_id
_entity_poly.type
_entity_poly.pdbx_seq_one_letter_code
_entity_poly.pdbx_strand_id
1 'polypeptide(L)'
;MREKENIVEMNEAIIAGKKALNSMRAAKEALNSAGNWGVADLLGGGFLVDLVKHSKLDDAGERLEEARCHLELFQCELKDIELPYNFTIQIDDFLTFADFFFDGIIADWLVQSKINEAKDELNYAIERVEQMVADLMKWEKQLMLGKEAEA
;
A
#
# COMPACT_ATOMS: atom_id res chain seq x y z
N MET A 1 -3.87 16.59 26.97
CA MET A 1 -4.14 17.04 25.59
C MET A 1 -3.30 16.23 24.60
N ARG A 2 -1.98 16.14 24.78
CA ARG A 2 -1.06 15.35 23.94
C ARG A 2 -1.41 13.86 23.72
N GLU A 3 -1.84 13.13 24.74
CA GLU A 3 -2.26 11.72 24.55
C GLU A 3 -3.58 11.54 23.79
N LYS A 4 -4.44 12.57 23.76
CA LYS A 4 -5.69 12.51 22.96
C LYS A 4 -5.38 12.80 21.50
N GLU A 5 -4.49 13.74 21.23
CA GLU A 5 -3.95 14.03 19.90
C GLU A 5 -3.33 12.76 19.31
N ASN A 6 -2.46 12.07 20.05
CA ASN A 6 -1.81 10.85 19.57
C ASN A 6 -2.77 9.69 19.21
N ILE A 7 -3.93 9.59 19.88
CA ILE A 7 -4.97 8.61 19.52
C ILE A 7 -5.66 9.00 18.20
N VAL A 8 -5.82 10.30 17.95
CA VAL A 8 -6.38 10.81 16.69
C VAL A 8 -5.40 10.52 15.56
N GLU A 9 -4.12 10.90 15.69
CA GLU A 9 -3.07 10.65 14.69
C GLU A 9 -2.96 9.15 14.35
N MET A 10 -3.01 8.28 15.37
CA MET A 10 -2.99 6.83 15.14
C MET A 10 -4.25 6.34 14.40
N ASN A 11 -5.42 6.91 14.69
CA ASN A 11 -6.64 6.57 13.95
C ASN A 11 -6.54 7.02 12.48
N GLU A 12 -6.00 8.21 12.22
CA GLU A 12 -5.77 8.74 10.89
C GLU A 12 -4.81 7.84 10.11
N ALA A 13 -3.70 7.42 10.74
CA ALA A 13 -2.79 6.43 10.16
C ALA A 13 -3.45 5.07 9.89
N ILE A 14 -4.26 4.53 10.80
CA ILE A 14 -5.00 3.28 10.58
C ILE A 14 -5.97 3.41 9.40
N ILE A 15 -6.67 4.55 9.28
CA ILE A 15 -7.60 4.82 8.19
C ILE A 15 -6.83 4.93 6.87
N ALA A 16 -5.73 5.69 6.83
CA ALA A 16 -4.88 5.84 5.67
C ALA A 16 -4.28 4.49 5.22
N GLY A 17 -3.77 3.68 6.16
CA GLY A 17 -3.24 2.35 5.88
C GLY A 17 -4.30 1.39 5.31
N LYS A 18 -5.53 1.41 5.85
CA LYS A 18 -6.65 0.63 5.27
C LYS A 18 -7.01 1.10 3.86
N LYS A 19 -6.96 2.40 3.61
CA LYS A 19 -7.19 2.97 2.27
C LYS A 19 -6.11 2.53 1.29
N ALA A 20 -4.85 2.58 1.70
CA ALA A 20 -3.72 2.07 0.93
C ALA A 20 -3.88 0.58 0.59
N LEU A 21 -4.24 -0.25 1.57
CA LEU A 21 -4.50 -1.68 1.35
C LEU A 21 -5.57 -1.95 0.30
N ASN A 22 -6.67 -1.19 0.35
CA ASN A 22 -7.75 -1.35 -0.62
C ASN A 22 -7.29 -0.99 -2.04
N SER A 23 -6.57 0.13 -2.21
CA SER A 23 -6.06 0.54 -3.53
C SER A 23 -4.97 -0.40 -4.04
N MET A 24 -4.06 -0.87 -3.18
CA MET A 24 -3.04 -1.85 -3.56
C MET A 24 -3.66 -3.19 -4.02
N ARG A 25 -4.71 -3.66 -3.34
CA ARG A 25 -5.45 -4.87 -3.77
C ARG A 25 -6.15 -4.67 -5.11
N ALA A 26 -6.75 -3.50 -5.35
CA ALA A 26 -7.35 -3.15 -6.64
C ALA A 26 -6.29 -3.10 -7.76
N ALA A 27 -5.12 -2.50 -7.50
CA ALA A 27 -4.00 -2.49 -8.43
C ALA A 27 -3.51 -3.89 -8.76
N LYS A 28 -3.41 -4.77 -7.76
CA LYS A 28 -3.06 -6.19 -7.95
C LYS A 28 -4.04 -6.91 -8.86
N GLU A 29 -5.35 -6.69 -8.69
CA GLU A 29 -6.38 -7.28 -9.54
C GLU A 29 -6.30 -6.78 -10.99
N ALA A 30 -6.04 -5.48 -11.18
CA ALA A 30 -5.84 -4.89 -12.50
C ALA A 30 -4.59 -5.47 -13.19
N LEU A 31 -3.46 -5.57 -12.49
CA LEU A 31 -2.24 -6.21 -13.00
C LEU A 31 -2.43 -7.68 -13.33
N ASN A 32 -3.20 -8.43 -12.52
CA ASN A 32 -3.54 -9.82 -12.81
C ASN A 32 -4.35 -9.95 -14.10
N SER A 33 -5.30 -9.06 -14.31
CA SER A 33 -6.08 -8.99 -15.53
C SER A 33 -5.20 -8.65 -16.75
N ALA A 34 -4.34 -7.64 -16.64
CA ALA A 34 -3.42 -7.25 -17.71
C ALA A 34 -2.42 -8.37 -18.08
N GLY A 35 -1.87 -9.07 -17.09
CA GLY A 35 -0.95 -10.19 -17.31
C GLY A 35 -1.61 -11.41 -17.97
N ASN A 36 -2.84 -11.77 -17.58
CA ASN A 36 -3.56 -12.91 -18.15
C ASN A 36 -4.00 -12.70 -19.61
N TRP A 37 -4.30 -11.47 -20.00
CA TRP A 37 -4.55 -11.12 -21.41
C TRP A 37 -3.30 -11.28 -22.28
N GLY A 38 -2.10 -11.01 -21.75
CA GLY A 38 -0.84 -11.21 -22.47
C GLY A 38 -0.50 -12.68 -22.78
N VAL A 39 -1.08 -13.64 -22.04
CA VAL A 39 -0.89 -15.08 -22.30
C VAL A 39 -1.96 -15.62 -23.26
N ALA A 40 -3.17 -15.04 -23.24
CA ALA A 40 -4.25 -15.40 -24.15
C ALA A 40 -3.94 -15.08 -25.63
N ASP A 41 -3.05 -14.12 -25.89
CA ASP A 41 -2.62 -13.71 -27.24
C ASP A 41 -1.79 -14.75 -28.02
N LEU A 42 -1.15 -15.70 -27.34
CA LEU A 42 -0.29 -16.68 -28.01
C LEU A 42 -1.08 -17.75 -28.78
N LEU A 43 -2.42 -17.77 -28.70
CA LEU A 43 -3.27 -18.81 -29.28
C LEU A 43 -4.22 -18.35 -30.40
N GLY A 44 -4.28 -17.06 -30.75
CA GLY A 44 -5.25 -16.56 -31.74
C GLY A 44 -4.78 -15.31 -32.47
N GLY A 45 -4.05 -15.49 -33.56
CA GLY A 45 -3.48 -14.38 -34.33
C GLY A 45 -4.50 -13.39 -34.91
N GLY A 46 -4.12 -12.11 -34.92
CA GLY A 46 -4.62 -11.12 -35.89
C GLY A 46 -5.23 -9.84 -35.30
N PHE A 47 -4.42 -8.78 -35.25
CA PHE A 47 -4.79 -7.35 -35.45
C PHE A 47 -5.73 -6.63 -34.45
N LEU A 48 -6.56 -7.32 -33.65
CA LEU A 48 -7.46 -6.69 -32.66
C LEU A 48 -6.88 -6.59 -31.24
N VAL A 49 -5.74 -7.23 -31.04
CA VAL A 49 -5.09 -7.42 -29.74
C VAL A 49 -4.46 -6.12 -29.19
N ASP A 50 -3.86 -5.29 -30.04
CA ASP A 50 -3.07 -4.13 -29.58
C ASP A 50 -3.90 -3.02 -28.91
N LEU A 51 -5.18 -2.87 -29.29
CA LEU A 51 -6.06 -1.79 -28.80
C LEU A 51 -6.69 -2.08 -27.43
N VAL A 52 -7.03 -3.34 -27.16
CA VAL A 52 -7.54 -3.78 -25.83
C VAL A 52 -6.39 -3.92 -24.83
N LYS A 53 -5.18 -4.20 -25.32
CA LYS A 53 -3.96 -4.30 -24.51
C LYS A 53 -3.54 -2.97 -23.89
N HIS A 54 -3.70 -1.85 -24.59
CA HIS A 54 -3.40 -0.52 -24.03
C HIS A 54 -4.35 -0.16 -22.88
N SER A 55 -5.66 -0.33 -23.05
CA SER A 55 -6.62 0.11 -22.03
C SER A 55 -6.49 -0.65 -20.70
N LYS A 56 -6.08 -1.92 -20.71
CA LYS A 56 -5.84 -2.71 -19.50
C LYS A 56 -4.52 -2.36 -18.80
N LEU A 57 -3.50 -1.97 -19.58
CA LEU A 57 -2.24 -1.49 -19.03
C LEU A 57 -2.41 -0.09 -18.45
N ASP A 58 -3.13 0.78 -19.13
CA ASP A 58 -3.46 2.14 -18.66
C ASP A 58 -4.26 2.07 -17.36
N ASP A 59 -5.29 1.20 -17.29
CA ASP A 59 -6.07 0.94 -16.07
C ASP A 59 -5.19 0.43 -14.93
N ALA A 60 -4.30 -0.53 -15.19
CA ALA A 60 -3.36 -1.02 -14.18
C ALA A 60 -2.39 0.07 -13.70
N GLY A 61 -1.93 0.95 -14.60
CA GLY A 61 -1.10 2.10 -14.27
C GLY A 61 -1.83 3.12 -13.39
N GLU A 62 -3.08 3.44 -13.72
CA GLU A 62 -3.91 4.34 -12.91
C GLU A 62 -4.14 3.79 -11.50
N ARG A 63 -4.46 2.50 -11.38
CA ARG A 63 -4.65 1.84 -10.08
C ARG A 63 -3.36 1.80 -9.27
N LEU A 64 -2.21 1.58 -9.91
CA LEU A 64 -0.90 1.62 -9.25
C LEU A 64 -0.57 3.02 -8.72
N GLU A 65 -0.85 4.07 -9.49
CA GLU A 65 -0.62 5.45 -9.05
C GLU A 65 -1.56 5.85 -7.90
N GLU A 66 -2.80 5.38 -7.91
CA GLU A 66 -3.72 5.55 -6.78
C GLU A 66 -3.21 4.84 -5.52
N ALA A 67 -2.71 3.61 -5.67
CA ALA A 67 -2.10 2.86 -4.58
C ALA A 67 -0.86 3.59 -4.03
N ARG A 68 -0.03 4.19 -4.90
CA ARG A 68 1.11 5.02 -4.54
C ARG A 68 0.70 6.18 -3.65
N CYS A 69 -0.24 7.02 -4.12
CA CYS A 69 -0.74 8.17 -3.38
C CYS A 69 -1.29 7.80 -1.98
N HIS A 70 -2.05 6.71 -1.86
CA HIS A 70 -2.60 6.32 -0.56
C HIS A 70 -1.56 5.76 0.39
N LEU A 71 -0.54 5.07 -0.13
CA LEU A 71 0.55 4.58 0.69
C LEU A 71 1.46 5.74 1.14
N GLU A 72 1.66 6.78 0.33
CA GLU A 72 2.36 8.01 0.71
C GLU A 72 1.60 8.77 1.79
N LEU A 73 0.27 8.86 1.67
CA LEU A 73 -0.56 9.43 2.72
C LEU A 73 -0.37 8.64 4.03
N PHE A 74 -0.44 7.31 3.99
CA PHE A 74 -0.19 6.49 5.17
C PHE A 74 1.20 6.76 5.77
N GLN A 75 2.23 6.90 4.93
CA GLN A 75 3.58 7.23 5.37
C GLN A 75 3.63 8.60 6.08
N CYS A 76 2.91 9.61 5.57
CA CYS A 76 2.79 10.91 6.22
C CYS A 76 2.15 10.79 7.60
N GLU A 77 0.98 10.15 7.70
CA GLU A 77 0.27 10.01 8.99
C GLU A 77 1.11 9.24 10.03
N LEU A 78 1.92 8.26 9.61
CA LEU A 78 2.81 7.53 10.51
C LEU A 78 3.90 8.40 11.16
N LYS A 79 4.34 9.47 10.47
CA LYS A 79 5.41 10.36 10.97
C LYS A 79 4.95 11.21 12.16
N ASP A 80 3.64 11.40 12.31
CA ASP A 80 3.04 12.26 13.33
C ASP A 80 2.66 11.49 14.63
N ILE A 81 2.88 10.17 14.67
CA ILE A 81 2.57 9.34 15.84
C ILE A 81 3.73 9.35 16.86
N GLU A 82 3.44 9.75 18.10
CA GLU A 82 4.38 9.63 19.22
C GLU A 82 4.29 8.21 19.84
N LEU A 83 5.37 7.43 19.76
CA LEU A 83 5.39 6.01 20.16
C LEU A 83 6.43 5.66 21.23
N PRO A 84 6.20 4.56 21.98
CA PRO A 84 7.25 3.89 22.72
C PRO A 84 8.38 3.42 21.78
N TYR A 85 9.61 3.41 22.28
CA TYR A 85 10.83 3.16 21.49
C TYR A 85 10.80 1.90 20.62
N ASN A 86 10.19 0.81 21.08
CA ASN A 86 10.09 -0.45 20.33
C ASN A 86 9.17 -0.38 19.10
N PHE A 87 8.21 0.56 19.09
CA PHE A 87 7.34 0.82 17.96
C PHE A 87 7.91 1.90 17.05
N THR A 88 8.63 2.87 17.59
CA THR A 88 9.41 3.84 16.80
C THR A 88 10.33 3.12 15.81
N ILE A 89 11.06 2.09 16.26
CA ILE A 89 11.92 1.28 15.38
C ILE A 89 11.12 0.63 14.23
N GLN A 90 9.95 0.07 14.51
CA GLN A 90 9.13 -0.57 13.48
C GLN A 90 8.56 0.44 12.48
N ILE A 91 8.16 1.63 12.93
CA ILE A 91 7.76 2.71 12.04
C ILE A 91 8.95 3.16 11.20
N ASP A 92 10.10 3.43 11.79
CA ASP A 92 11.29 3.87 11.06
C ASP A 92 11.71 2.86 9.98
N ASP A 93 11.66 1.55 10.29
CA ASP A 93 11.91 0.48 9.33
C ASP A 93 10.88 0.50 8.19
N PHE A 94 9.60 0.72 8.50
CA PHE A 94 8.55 0.83 7.49
C PHE A 94 8.68 2.09 6.63
N LEU A 95 9.00 3.25 7.23
CA LEU A 95 9.21 4.51 6.53
C LEU A 95 10.36 4.37 5.53
N THR A 96 11.46 3.75 5.96
CA THR A 96 12.62 3.45 5.11
C THR A 96 12.24 2.50 3.97
N PHE A 97 11.45 1.47 4.26
CA PHE A 97 10.92 0.57 3.23
C PHE A 97 10.03 1.31 2.22
N ALA A 98 9.12 2.17 2.70
CA ALA A 98 8.20 2.91 1.86
C ALA A 98 8.94 3.87 0.91
N ASP A 99 9.92 4.61 1.41
CA ASP A 99 10.77 5.49 0.59
C ASP A 99 11.45 4.70 -0.55
N PHE A 100 12.11 3.58 -0.22
CA PHE A 100 12.74 2.72 -1.22
C PHE A 100 11.73 2.13 -2.22
N PHE A 101 10.57 1.71 -1.74
CA PHE A 101 9.51 1.11 -2.55
C PHE A 101 8.91 2.13 -3.54
N PHE A 102 8.76 3.39 -3.14
CA PHE A 102 8.25 4.43 -4.05
C PHE A 102 9.28 4.89 -5.07
N ASP A 103 10.49 5.22 -4.61
CA ASP A 103 11.48 5.90 -5.44
C ASP A 103 12.13 4.96 -6.48
N GLY A 104 12.30 3.69 -6.12
CA GLY A 104 12.86 2.69 -7.02
C GLY A 104 11.79 1.86 -7.68
N ILE A 105 11.07 1.09 -6.86
CA ILE A 105 10.27 -0.03 -7.31
C ILE A 105 9.04 0.44 -8.12
N ILE A 106 8.17 1.25 -7.53
CA ILE A 106 6.95 1.72 -8.21
C ILE A 106 7.30 2.60 -9.41
N ALA A 107 8.24 3.54 -9.25
CA ALA A 107 8.64 4.45 -10.31
C ALA A 107 9.17 3.70 -11.55
N ASP A 108 10.00 2.68 -11.36
CA ASP A 108 10.54 1.88 -12.46
C ASP A 108 9.45 1.12 -13.23
N TRP A 109 8.40 0.66 -12.55
CA TRP A 109 7.28 -0.03 -13.20
C TRP A 109 6.31 0.91 -13.92
N LEU A 110 6.11 2.13 -13.41
CA LEU A 110 5.29 3.12 -14.12
C LEU A 110 5.94 3.49 -15.46
N VAL A 111 7.27 3.35 -15.57
CA VAL A 111 8.04 3.67 -16.77
C VAL A 111 8.27 2.44 -17.67
N GLN A 112 8.29 1.21 -17.13
CA GLN A 112 8.55 -0.02 -17.88
C GLN A 112 7.42 -1.04 -17.73
N SER A 113 6.99 -1.71 -18.82
CA SER A 113 5.90 -2.71 -18.80
C SER A 113 6.23 -4.04 -18.09
N LYS A 114 6.73 -3.99 -16.85
CA LYS A 114 7.19 -5.11 -16.03
C LYS A 114 6.09 -5.61 -15.09
N ILE A 115 4.98 -6.08 -15.66
CA ILE A 115 3.76 -6.48 -14.92
C ILE A 115 4.01 -7.54 -13.83
N ASN A 116 4.90 -8.50 -14.07
CA ASN A 116 5.13 -9.58 -13.09
C ASN A 116 5.95 -9.09 -11.88
N GLU A 117 6.99 -8.27 -12.10
CA GLU A 117 7.73 -7.60 -11.02
C GLU A 117 6.77 -6.73 -10.22
N ALA A 118 5.92 -5.94 -10.91
CA ALA A 118 4.85 -5.13 -10.31
C ALA A 118 3.95 -5.89 -9.34
N LYS A 119 3.58 -7.13 -9.67
CA LYS A 119 2.74 -7.96 -8.81
C LYS A 119 3.47 -8.44 -7.56
N ASP A 120 4.71 -8.87 -7.73
CA ASP A 120 5.48 -9.48 -6.64
C ASP A 120 5.82 -8.44 -5.58
N GLU A 121 6.30 -7.25 -5.97
CA GLU A 121 6.66 -6.24 -4.98
C GLU A 121 5.40 -5.56 -4.41
N LEU A 122 4.27 -5.51 -5.15
CA LEU A 122 2.97 -5.07 -4.61
C LEU A 122 2.41 -6.05 -3.58
N ASN A 123 2.60 -7.36 -3.75
CA ASN A 123 2.25 -8.35 -2.74
C ASN A 123 3.05 -8.13 -1.45
N TYR A 124 4.36 -7.94 -1.59
CA TYR A 124 5.23 -7.65 -0.47
C TYR A 124 4.82 -6.37 0.26
N ALA A 125 4.48 -5.30 -0.46
CA ALA A 125 4.00 -4.06 0.13
C ALA A 125 2.66 -4.23 0.88
N ILE A 126 1.72 -5.00 0.31
CA ILE A 126 0.46 -5.33 0.99
C ILE A 126 0.73 -6.01 2.33
N GLU A 127 1.57 -7.04 2.36
CA GLU A 127 1.90 -7.76 3.59
C GLU A 127 2.53 -6.84 4.65
N ARG A 128 3.41 -5.92 4.22
CA ARG A 128 4.05 -4.95 5.12
C ARG A 128 3.07 -3.96 5.72
N VAL A 129 2.15 -3.44 4.91
CA VAL A 129 1.13 -2.50 5.37
C VAL A 129 0.09 -3.20 6.25
N GLU A 130 -0.30 -4.43 5.93
CA GLU A 130 -1.18 -5.24 6.77
C GLU A 130 -0.61 -5.42 8.18
N GLN A 131 0.68 -5.78 8.25
CA GLN A 131 1.37 -5.95 9.52
C GLN A 131 1.40 -4.64 10.31
N MET A 132 1.79 -3.53 9.68
CA MET A 132 1.86 -2.23 10.35
C MET A 132 0.49 -1.77 10.87
N VAL A 133 -0.57 -1.88 10.05
CA VAL A 133 -1.94 -1.54 10.46
C VAL A 133 -2.40 -2.42 11.62
N ALA A 134 -2.09 -3.71 11.61
CA ALA A 134 -2.45 -4.62 12.69
C ALA A 134 -1.75 -4.24 14.01
N ASP A 135 -0.48 -3.85 13.95
CA ASP A 135 0.29 -3.43 15.12
C ASP A 135 -0.23 -2.11 15.71
N LEU A 136 -0.55 -1.12 14.87
CA LEU A 136 -1.21 0.12 15.31
C LEU A 136 -2.56 -0.15 15.98
N MET A 137 -3.43 -0.95 15.36
CA MET A 137 -4.74 -1.28 15.93
C MET A 137 -4.62 -2.02 17.28
N LYS A 138 -3.64 -2.91 17.40
CA LYS A 138 -3.38 -3.62 18.66
C LYS A 138 -2.95 -2.64 19.75
N TRP A 139 -2.12 -1.67 19.41
CA TRP A 139 -1.62 -0.68 20.36
C TRP A 139 -2.70 0.33 20.77
N GLU A 140 -3.49 0.83 19.81
CA GLU A 140 -4.67 1.66 20.08
C GLU A 140 -5.58 0.99 21.11
N LYS A 141 -5.88 -0.29 20.92
CA LYS A 141 -6.68 -1.06 21.85
C LYS A 141 -6.06 -1.15 23.25
N GLN A 142 -4.75 -1.36 23.35
CA GLN A 142 -4.05 -1.42 24.64
C GLN A 142 -4.10 -0.10 25.39
N LEU A 143 -3.91 1.03 24.71
CA LEU A 143 -4.04 2.36 25.29
C LEU A 143 -5.46 2.63 25.81
N MET A 144 -6.48 2.23 25.05
CA MET A 144 -7.88 2.42 25.43
C MET A 144 -8.27 1.55 26.64
N LEU A 145 -7.82 0.29 26.68
CA LEU A 145 -8.06 -0.62 27.81
C LEU A 145 -7.34 -0.18 29.09
N GLY A 146 -6.12 0.37 28.98
CA GLY A 146 -5.40 0.93 30.13
C GLY A 146 -6.17 2.08 30.78
N LYS A 147 -6.85 2.90 29.97
CA LYS A 147 -7.67 4.03 30.45
C LYS A 147 -8.95 3.59 31.17
N GLU A 148 -9.57 2.49 30.76
CA GLU A 148 -10.77 1.96 31.43
C GLU A 148 -10.46 1.33 32.80
N ALA A 149 -9.23 0.87 33.02
CA ALA A 149 -8.82 0.29 34.31
C ALA A 149 -8.44 1.34 35.38
N GLU A 150 -8.17 2.59 34.96
CA GLU A 150 -7.80 3.71 35.84
C GLU A 150 -8.98 4.66 36.16
N ALA A 151 -10.14 4.46 35.52
CA ALA A 151 -11.36 5.26 35.67
C ALA A 151 -12.37 4.62 36.63
#